data_AF-V7IM16-F1
#
_entry.id   AF-V7IM16-F1
#
_cell.length_a   1.000
_cell.length_b   1.000
_cell.length_c   1.000
_cell.angle_alpha   90.00
_cell.angle_beta   90.00
_cell.angle_gamma   90.00
#
_symmetry.space_group_name_H-M   'P 1'
#
loop_
_entity.id
_entity.type
_entity.pdbx_description
1 polymer ?
#
loop_
_entity_poly.entity_id
_entity_poly.type
_entity_poly.pdbx_seq_one_letter_code
_entity_poly.pdbx_strand_id
1 'polypeptide(L)'
;MAKLPRRKCANKECRQWFHPIREGQIVCSYQCASAVGKEQTRKAREAAQRKAQSLQRAAEKKERAAGHLRFTRFNIHLQCDVCNVYKSGNIEAYRAALVERYGEAAVLALENNNTPHRWTVEELKEIRLAALADLRALKKLEAA
;
A
#
# COMPACT_ATOMS: atom_id res chain seq x y z
N MET A 1 36.07 -5.42 45.27
CA MET A 1 35.41 -5.82 44.00
C MET A 1 36.18 -5.21 42.83
N ALA A 2 36.42 -5.97 41.76
CA ALA A 2 37.08 -5.45 40.56
C ALA A 2 36.16 -4.45 39.84
N LYS A 3 36.72 -3.35 39.32
CA LYS A 3 35.96 -2.39 38.51
C LYS A 3 35.60 -3.02 37.18
N LEU A 4 34.36 -2.81 36.72
CA LEU A 4 33.96 -3.21 35.37
C LEU A 4 34.81 -2.49 34.31
N PRO A 5 35.05 -3.12 33.14
CA PRO A 5 35.75 -2.49 32.03
C PRO A 5 35.11 -1.16 31.62
N ARG A 6 35.94 -0.16 31.34
CA ARG A 6 35.48 1.16 30.91
C ARG A 6 34.76 1.10 29.57
N ARG A 7 33.80 2.01 29.37
CA ARG A 7 33.10 2.23 28.10
C ARG A 7 32.82 3.72 27.87
N LYS A 8 32.52 4.09 26.62
CA LYS A 8 32.09 5.44 26.26
C LYS A 8 30.59 5.64 26.55
N CYS A 9 30.23 6.81 27.06
CA CYS A 9 28.83 7.19 27.27
C CYS A 9 28.03 7.18 25.95
N ALA A 10 26.82 6.64 25.99
CA ALA A 10 25.88 6.58 24.87
C ALA A 10 25.26 7.94 24.51
N ASN A 11 25.33 8.94 25.40
CA ASN A 11 24.95 10.31 25.06
C ASN A 11 25.95 10.87 24.03
N LYS A 12 25.43 11.23 22.85
CA LYS A 12 26.23 11.74 21.72
C LYS A 12 26.99 13.01 22.05
N GLU A 13 26.41 13.85 22.91
CA GLU A 13 27.02 15.11 23.33
C GLU A 13 28.10 14.92 24.41
N CYS A 14 28.08 13.81 25.17
CA CYS A 14 29.04 13.59 26.26
C CYS A 14 30.21 12.70 25.84
N ARG A 15 29.94 11.47 25.36
CA ARG A 15 30.93 10.48 24.88
C ARG A 15 32.13 10.18 25.81
N GLN A 16 32.11 10.63 27.05
CA GLN A 16 33.18 10.43 28.04
C GLN A 16 33.36 8.94 28.39
N TRP A 17 34.61 8.54 28.64
CA TRP A 17 34.94 7.23 29.19
C TRP A 17 34.60 7.14 30.68
N PHE A 18 33.86 6.11 31.09
CA PHE A 18 33.51 5.87 32.48
C PHE A 18 33.59 4.37 32.83
N HIS A 19 33.74 4.05 34.11
CA HIS A 19 33.61 2.69 34.63
C HIS A 19 32.15 2.44 35.06
N PRO A 20 31.43 1.49 34.43
CA PRO A 20 30.09 1.12 34.85
C PRO A 20 30.03 0.67 36.31
N ILE A 21 28.98 1.06 37.01
CA ILE A 21 28.73 0.63 38.40
C ILE A 21 28.01 -0.73 38.40
N ARG A 22 27.21 -0.98 37.35
CA ARG A 22 26.47 -2.23 37.13
C ARG A 22 26.56 -2.65 35.66
N GLU A 23 26.36 -3.93 35.41
CA GLU A 23 26.23 -4.46 34.06
C GLU A 23 25.09 -3.76 33.30
N GLY A 24 25.28 -3.53 32.00
CA GLY A 24 24.29 -2.85 31.15
C GLY A 24 24.20 -1.33 31.30
N GLN A 25 24.93 -0.69 32.23
CA GLN A 25 24.97 0.79 32.29
C GLN A 25 25.61 1.35 31.01
N ILE A 26 24.89 2.23 30.31
CA ILE A 26 25.32 2.82 29.02
C ILE A 26 25.66 4.31 29.10
N VAL A 27 25.44 4.96 30.25
CA VAL A 27 25.61 6.40 30.45
C VAL A 27 26.41 6.71 31.71
N CYS A 28 27.20 7.78 31.68
CA CYS A 28 28.10 8.15 32.77
C CYS A 28 27.39 8.85 33.94
N SER A 29 26.22 9.46 33.72
CA SER A 29 25.48 10.22 34.73
C SER A 29 23.97 10.17 34.51
N TYR A 30 23.21 10.59 35.54
CA TYR A 30 21.75 10.72 35.45
C TYR A 30 21.32 11.69 34.35
N GLN A 31 22.00 12.83 34.21
CA GLN A 31 21.73 13.80 33.13
C GLN A 31 21.90 13.18 31.74
N CYS A 32 22.95 12.37 31.54
CA CYS A 32 23.14 11.64 30.28
C CYS A 32 22.06 10.56 30.07
N ALA A 33 21.58 9.92 31.14
CA ALA A 33 20.47 8.98 31.07
C ALA A 33 19.18 9.67 30.59
N SER A 34 18.84 10.82 31.19
CA SER A 34 17.67 11.61 30.81
C SER A 34 17.77 12.12 29.37
N ALA A 35 18.95 12.58 28.93
CA ALA A 35 19.16 13.04 27.57
C ALA A 35 18.96 11.91 26.53
N VAL A 36 19.56 10.75 26.77
CA VAL A 36 19.39 9.57 25.91
C VAL A 36 17.94 9.08 25.91
N GLY A 37 17.28 9.07 27.07
CA GLY A 37 15.88 8.69 27.19
C GLY A 37 14.94 9.59 26.37
N LYS A 38 15.10 10.92 26.49
CA LYS A 38 14.31 11.89 25.70
C LYS A 38 14.49 11.70 24.19
N GLU A 39 15.74 11.51 23.76
CA GLU A 39 16.05 11.27 22.34
C GLU A 39 15.43 9.96 21.82
N GLN A 40 15.51 8.89 22.61
CA GLN A 40 14.89 7.61 22.26
C GLN A 40 13.36 7.75 22.17
N THR A 41 12.73 8.45 23.11
CA THR A 41 11.29 8.75 23.05
C THR A 41 10.94 9.57 21.80
N ARG A 42 11.73 10.59 21.46
CA ARG A 42 11.53 11.39 20.24
C ARG A 42 11.55 10.50 18.99
N LYS A 43 12.60 9.69 18.82
CA LYS A 43 12.71 8.75 17.69
C LYS A 43 11.57 7.73 17.65
N ALA A 44 11.17 7.21 18.80
CA ALA A 44 10.04 6.27 18.88
C ALA A 44 8.73 6.94 18.45
N ARG A 45 8.49 8.19 18.85
CA ARG A 45 7.33 9.00 18.41
C ARG A 45 7.36 9.27 16.91
N GLU A 46 8.51 9.70 16.36
CA GLU A 46 8.67 9.91 14.93
C GLU A 46 8.45 8.63 14.12
N ALA A 47 8.99 7.50 14.59
CA ALA A 47 8.76 6.19 13.96
C ALA A 47 7.28 5.77 14.02
N ALA A 48 6.60 6.00 15.15
CA ALA A 48 5.18 5.76 15.30
C ALA A 48 4.34 6.63 14.35
N GLN A 49 4.67 7.92 14.22
CA GLN A 49 4.02 8.84 13.28
C GLN A 49 4.21 8.40 11.82
N ARG A 50 5.43 8.03 11.42
CA ARG A 50 5.70 7.50 10.07
C ARG A 50 4.91 6.22 9.79
N LYS A 51 4.82 5.32 10.77
CA LYS A 51 4.02 4.09 10.66
C LYS A 51 2.52 4.43 10.51
N ALA A 52 2.00 5.35 11.32
CA ALA A 52 0.62 5.81 11.23
C ALA A 52 0.32 6.43 9.85
N GLN A 53 1.20 7.31 9.35
CA GLN A 53 1.05 7.89 8.02
C GLN A 53 1.09 6.84 6.90
N SER A 54 1.96 5.83 7.01
CA SER A 54 2.01 4.74 6.04
C SER A 54 0.72 3.90 6.05
N LEU A 55 0.15 3.63 7.22
CA LEU A 55 -1.12 2.90 7.35
C LEU A 55 -2.28 3.71 6.78
N GLN A 56 -2.30 5.02 7.03
CA GLN A 56 -3.31 5.92 6.47
C GLN A 56 -3.24 5.94 4.94
N ARG A 57 -2.05 6.11 4.35
CA ARG A 57 -1.86 6.06 2.88
C ARG A 57 -2.30 4.71 2.28
N ALA A 58 -2.04 3.61 2.99
CA ALA A 58 -2.47 2.28 2.55
C ALA A 58 -4.00 2.14 2.60
N ALA A 59 -4.65 2.70 3.62
CA ALA A 59 -6.11 2.73 3.73
C ALA A 59 -6.74 3.58 2.62
N GLU A 60 -6.23 4.80 2.39
CA GLU A 60 -6.67 5.68 1.29
C GLU A 60 -6.46 5.01 -0.08
N LYS A 61 -5.33 4.32 -0.30
CA LYS A 61 -5.10 3.55 -1.52
C LYS A 61 -6.11 2.40 -1.69
N LYS A 62 -6.45 1.71 -0.60
CA LYS A 62 -7.45 0.64 -0.60
C LYS A 62 -8.85 1.18 -0.88
N GLU A 63 -9.18 2.36 -0.37
CA GLU A 63 -10.46 3.04 -0.63
C GLU A 63 -10.56 3.53 -2.08
N ARG A 64 -9.47 4.09 -2.63
CA ARG A 64 -9.38 4.46 -4.06
C ARG A 64 -9.41 3.26 -4.99
N ALA A 65 -9.14 2.06 -4.51
CA ALA A 65 -9.25 0.86 -5.31
C ALA A 65 -10.75 0.52 -5.47
N ALA A 66 -11.30 0.84 -6.64
CA ALA A 66 -12.70 0.57 -7.01
C ALA A 66 -12.97 -0.93 -7.24
N GLY A 67 -12.75 -1.76 -6.21
CA GLY A 67 -12.88 -3.22 -6.29
C GLY A 67 -14.29 -3.70 -6.65
N HIS A 68 -15.31 -2.89 -6.36
CA HIS A 68 -16.69 -3.12 -6.79
C HIS A 68 -16.85 -3.10 -8.30
N LEU A 69 -16.02 -2.35 -9.03
CA LEU A 69 -16.06 -2.24 -10.51
C LEU A 69 -15.20 -3.30 -11.22
N ARG A 70 -14.52 -4.18 -10.48
CA ARG A 70 -13.52 -5.11 -11.03
C ARG A 70 -14.06 -6.06 -12.10
N PHE A 71 -15.32 -6.47 -11.97
CA PHE A 71 -15.96 -7.43 -12.88
C PHE A 71 -17.02 -6.78 -13.78
N THR A 72 -17.01 -5.46 -13.90
CA THR A 72 -17.85 -4.74 -14.86
C THR A 72 -17.39 -5.04 -16.28
N ARG A 73 -18.20 -5.77 -17.07
CA ARG A 73 -17.81 -6.37 -18.37
C ARG A 73 -17.14 -5.41 -19.36
N PHE A 74 -17.60 -4.16 -19.45
CA PHE A 74 -17.02 -3.15 -20.35
C PHE A 74 -15.82 -2.40 -19.77
N ASN A 75 -15.45 -2.66 -18.52
CA ASN A 75 -14.24 -2.13 -17.87
C ASN A 75 -13.15 -3.21 -17.73
N ILE A 76 -13.28 -4.33 -18.44
CA ILE A 76 -12.32 -5.44 -18.43
C ILE A 76 -11.70 -5.54 -19.82
N HIS A 77 -10.50 -5.00 -19.96
CA HIS A 77 -9.75 -5.04 -21.22
C HIS A 77 -8.35 -5.60 -21.00
N LEU A 78 -7.87 -6.36 -21.99
CA LEU A 78 -6.49 -6.83 -22.00
C LEU A 78 -5.54 -5.65 -22.16
N GLN A 79 -4.49 -5.60 -21.33
CA GLN A 79 -3.42 -4.62 -21.41
C GLN A 79 -2.09 -5.35 -21.60
N CYS A 80 -1.18 -4.80 -22.42
CA CYS A 80 0.18 -5.32 -22.52
C CYS A 80 0.98 -5.00 -21.24
N ASP A 81 2.11 -5.68 -21.07
CA ASP A 81 3.04 -5.48 -19.96
C ASP A 81 3.56 -4.04 -19.90
N VAL A 82 3.89 -3.44 -21.05
CA VAL A 82 4.34 -2.04 -21.15
C VAL A 82 3.31 -1.09 -20.56
N CYS A 83 2.05 -1.22 -20.98
CA CYS A 83 0.96 -0.38 -20.50
C CYS A 83 0.68 -0.61 -19.01
N ASN A 84 0.63 -1.86 -18.57
CA ASN A 84 0.23 -2.21 -17.21
C ASN A 84 1.32 -1.91 -16.17
N VAL A 85 2.57 -2.29 -16.45
CA VAL A 85 3.68 -2.21 -15.49
C VAL A 85 4.40 -0.87 -15.56
N TYR A 86 4.72 -0.40 -16.77
CA TYR A 86 5.62 0.75 -16.94
C TYR A 86 4.89 2.07 -17.16
N LYS A 87 3.65 2.04 -17.66
CA LYS A 87 2.81 3.24 -17.87
C LYS A 87 1.68 3.39 -16.83
N SER A 88 1.77 2.70 -15.70
CA SER A 88 0.75 2.77 -14.63
C SER A 88 -0.68 2.52 -15.14
N GLY A 89 -0.86 1.55 -16.02
CA GLY A 89 -2.15 1.22 -16.64
C GLY A 89 -2.51 2.07 -17.86
N ASN A 90 -1.65 3.01 -18.29
CA ASN A 90 -1.87 3.88 -19.45
C ASN A 90 -3.26 4.55 -19.43
N ILE A 91 -3.64 5.10 -18.28
CA ILE A 91 -5.03 5.46 -17.91
C ILE A 91 -5.65 6.45 -18.90
N GLU A 92 -4.90 7.47 -19.35
CA GLU A 92 -5.41 8.49 -20.26
C GLU A 92 -5.84 7.90 -21.61
N ALA A 93 -4.95 7.10 -22.23
CA ALA A 93 -5.25 6.42 -23.49
C ALA A 93 -6.35 5.35 -23.31
N TYR A 94 -6.36 4.66 -22.17
CA TYR A 94 -7.41 3.70 -21.83
C TYR A 94 -8.78 4.39 -21.73
N ARG A 95 -8.87 5.52 -21.03
CA ARG A 95 -10.09 6.32 -20.93
C ARG A 95 -10.56 6.83 -22.29
N ALA A 96 -9.66 7.36 -23.12
CA ALA A 96 -10.00 7.83 -24.46
C ALA A 96 -10.63 6.71 -25.31
N ALA A 97 -10.04 5.50 -25.28
CA ALA A 97 -10.57 4.34 -26.00
C ALA A 97 -11.92 3.83 -25.43
N LEU A 98 -12.15 3.97 -24.11
CA LEU A 98 -13.46 3.67 -23.51
C LEU A 98 -14.54 4.66 -23.98
N VAL A 99 -14.21 5.96 -24.01
CA VAL A 99 -15.12 7.00 -24.49
C VAL A 99 -15.47 6.78 -25.96
N GLU A 100 -14.49 6.42 -26.78
CA GLU A 100 -14.71 6.09 -28.19
C GLU A 100 -15.67 4.89 -28.38
N ARG A 101 -15.54 3.83 -27.57
CA ARG A 101 -16.38 2.62 -27.70
C ARG A 101 -17.75 2.73 -27.07
N TYR A 102 -17.85 3.34 -25.88
CA TYR A 102 -19.05 3.28 -25.03
C TYR A 102 -19.70 4.65 -24.82
N GLY A 103 -19.05 5.73 -25.27
CA GLY A 103 -19.51 7.10 -25.10
C GLY A 103 -19.10 7.70 -23.75
N GLU A 104 -19.00 9.03 -23.74
CA GLU A 104 -18.54 9.78 -22.56
C GLU A 104 -19.46 9.61 -21.35
N ALA A 105 -20.78 9.60 -21.56
CA ALA A 105 -21.75 9.45 -20.48
C ALA A 105 -21.57 8.12 -19.71
N ALA A 106 -21.29 7.03 -20.42
CA ALA A 106 -21.08 5.72 -19.80
C ALA A 106 -19.78 5.67 -18.98
N VAL A 107 -18.71 6.26 -19.51
CA VAL A 107 -17.42 6.35 -18.82
C VAL A 107 -17.53 7.22 -17.57
N LEU A 108 -18.19 8.37 -17.68
CA LEU A 108 -18.41 9.26 -16.55
C LEU A 108 -19.26 8.60 -15.46
N ALA A 109 -20.29 7.84 -15.83
CA ALA A 109 -21.08 7.07 -14.86
C ALA A 109 -20.24 6.00 -14.15
N LEU A 110 -19.33 5.33 -14.86
CA LEU A 110 -18.41 4.36 -14.28
C LEU A 110 -17.43 5.02 -13.29
N GLU A 111 -16.81 6.13 -13.69
CA GLU A 111 -15.83 6.86 -12.88
C GLU A 111 -16.45 7.44 -11.59
N ASN A 112 -17.73 7.83 -11.64
CA ASN A 112 -18.45 8.38 -10.49
C ASN A 112 -19.19 7.33 -9.65
N ASN A 113 -19.17 6.06 -10.03
CA ASN A 113 -19.83 5.02 -9.27
C ASN A 113 -18.99 4.64 -8.04
N ASN A 114 -19.44 5.08 -6.85
CA ASN A 114 -18.82 4.76 -5.56
C ASN A 114 -19.67 3.79 -4.71
N THR A 115 -20.60 3.05 -5.32
CA THR A 115 -21.43 2.09 -4.58
C THR A 115 -20.60 0.88 -4.18
N PRO A 116 -20.38 0.63 -2.87
CA PRO A 116 -19.53 -0.48 -2.44
C PRO A 116 -20.21 -1.81 -2.74
N HIS A 117 -19.45 -2.73 -3.31
CA HIS A 117 -19.90 -4.10 -3.56
C HIS A 117 -18.79 -5.10 -3.25
N ARG A 118 -19.13 -6.12 -2.46
CA ARG A 118 -18.23 -7.19 -2.07
C ARG A 118 -18.66 -8.47 -2.76
N TRP A 119 -17.94 -8.81 -3.83
CA TRP A 119 -18.17 -10.01 -4.62
C TRP A 119 -18.09 -11.29 -3.77
N THR A 120 -19.14 -12.10 -3.85
CA THR A 120 -19.23 -13.44 -3.28
C THR A 120 -18.63 -14.48 -4.22
N VAL A 121 -18.32 -15.67 -3.70
CA VAL A 121 -17.76 -16.74 -4.53
C VAL A 121 -18.79 -17.23 -5.55
N GLU A 122 -20.07 -17.19 -5.19
CA GLU A 122 -21.21 -17.59 -6.00
C GLU A 122 -21.38 -16.66 -7.21
N GLU A 123 -21.42 -15.34 -6.99
CA GLU A 123 -21.46 -14.34 -8.08
C GLU A 123 -20.27 -14.49 -9.03
N LEU A 124 -19.07 -14.75 -8.50
CA LEU A 124 -17.87 -14.94 -9.32
C LEU A 124 -17.96 -16.20 -10.19
N LYS A 125 -18.58 -17.27 -9.69
CA LYS A 125 -18.86 -18.48 -10.49
C LYS A 125 -19.86 -18.17 -11.60
N GLU A 126 -20.90 -17.39 -11.34
CA GLU A 126 -21.89 -16.99 -12.35
C GLU A 126 -21.26 -16.14 -13.44
N ILE A 127 -20.46 -15.13 -13.08
CA ILE A 127 -19.71 -14.29 -14.03
C ILE A 127 -18.81 -15.16 -14.92
N ARG A 128 -18.13 -16.14 -14.33
CA ARG A 128 -17.29 -17.07 -15.09
C ARG A 128 -18.10 -17.91 -16.06
N LEU A 129 -19.25 -18.44 -15.64
CA LEU A 129 -20.11 -19.24 -16.51
C LEU A 129 -20.67 -18.41 -17.67
N ALA A 130 -21.10 -17.18 -17.42
CA ALA A 130 -21.54 -16.25 -18.46
C ALA A 130 -20.44 -15.98 -19.49
N ALA A 131 -19.21 -15.66 -19.02
CA ALA A 131 -18.08 -15.42 -19.92
C ALA A 131 -17.71 -16.66 -20.76
N LEU A 132 -17.82 -17.87 -20.21
CA LEU A 132 -17.62 -19.10 -20.96
C LEU A 132 -18.71 -19.35 -22.00
N ALA A 133 -19.96 -19.01 -21.70
CA ALA A 133 -21.06 -19.08 -22.65
C ALA A 133 -20.85 -18.10 -23.82
N ASP A 134 -20.49 -16.85 -23.52
CA ASP A 134 -20.14 -15.83 -24.52
C ASP A 134 -19.03 -16.31 -25.45
N LEU A 135 -17.97 -16.89 -24.88
CA LEU A 135 -16.85 -17.43 -25.65
C LEU A 135 -17.30 -18.56 -26.60
N ARG A 136 -18.18 -19.45 -26.14
CA ARG A 136 -18.72 -20.52 -26.98
C ARG A 136 -19.57 -19.96 -28.13
N ALA A 137 -20.38 -18.94 -27.85
CA ALA A 137 -21.19 -18.27 -28.87
C ALA A 137 -20.30 -17.60 -29.92
N LEU A 138 -19.26 -16.87 -29.50
CA LEU A 138 -18.29 -16.25 -30.41
C LEU A 138 -17.60 -17.27 -31.31
N LYS A 139 -17.09 -18.38 -30.73
CA LYS A 139 -16.45 -19.45 -31.52
C LYS A 139 -17.39 -20.09 -32.53
N LYS A 140 -18.69 -20.21 -32.20
CA LYS A 140 -19.69 -20.73 -33.12
C LYS A 140 -19.94 -19.77 -34.28
N LEU A 141 -19.94 -18.46 -34.03
CA LEU A 141 -20.07 -17.44 -35.06
C LEU A 141 -18.83 -17.38 -35.97
N GLU A 142 -17.63 -17.56 -35.44
CA GLU A 142 -16.39 -17.61 -36.23
C GLU A 142 -16.28 -18.85 -37.11
N ALA A 143 -16.89 -19.96 -36.69
CA ALA A 143 -16.87 -21.22 -37.43
C ALA A 143 -18.01 -21.35 -38.47
N ALA A 144 -18.95 -20.40 -38.50
CA ALA A 144 -20.08 -20.35 -39.42
C ALA A 144 -19.76 -19.45 -40.63
#